data_AF-A0AA88GIL4-F1
#
_entry.id   AF-A0AA88GIL4-F1
#
_cell.length_a   1.000
_cell.length_b   1.000
_cell.length_c   1.000
_cell.angle_alpha   90.00
_cell.angle_beta   90.00
_cell.angle_gamma   90.00
#
_symmetry.space_group_name_H-M   'P 1'
#
loop_
_entity.id
_entity.type
_entity.pdbx_description
1 polymer ?
#
loop_
_entity_poly.entity_id
_entity_poly.type
_entity_poly.pdbx_seq_one_letter_code
_entity_poly.pdbx_strand_id
1 'polypeptide(L)'
;MEKLLQSLLNNEKCASSLSNFNFEADCLKLLLSKLLGTLVILGSVLYKVPQIITICKKSSVEGLSALMFILEIYGQVITLGYNIRGGNPFSTYGEYVFMIVQNVIILLLFFIYSKNNDFVFSLSSIVFPVFFYFTVFDTIYVTEQVMKTLFALTVPIFIFSRVPQIIKNFSQGGVGALSFTTTFMQVAGSAARLFTTLQEVDDKLILFTTILAVGLNGILMLQIIYYDMIVGKKKSDTVTTAPSASSEASTPKKRKSVKTE
;
A
#
# COMPACT_ATOMS: atom_id res chain seq x y z
N MET A 1 -29.74 -13.75 11.48
CA MET A 1 -29.15 -12.42 11.26
C MET A 1 -28.47 -11.92 12.53
N GLU A 2 -29.17 -11.90 13.67
CA GLU A 2 -28.63 -11.44 14.95
C GLU A 2 -27.35 -12.15 15.42
N LYS A 3 -27.29 -13.49 15.40
CA LYS A 3 -26.06 -14.24 15.76
C LYS A 3 -24.84 -13.89 14.89
N LEU A 4 -25.08 -13.58 13.61
CA LEU A 4 -24.01 -13.18 12.67
C LEU A 4 -23.55 -11.74 12.97
N LEU A 5 -24.47 -10.84 13.30
CA LEU A 5 -24.16 -9.47 13.76
C LEU A 5 -23.43 -9.48 15.11
N GLN A 6 -23.84 -10.34 16.05
CA GLN A 6 -23.15 -10.50 17.34
C GLN A 6 -21.70 -10.96 17.14
N SER A 7 -21.49 -11.97 16.28
CA SER A 7 -20.14 -12.45 15.96
C SER A 7 -19.29 -11.41 15.24
N LEU A 8 -19.88 -10.57 14.38
CA LEU A 8 -19.15 -9.60 13.57
C LEU A 8 -18.85 -8.30 14.34
N LEU A 9 -19.81 -7.81 15.12
CA LEU A 9 -19.67 -6.57 15.90
C LEU A 9 -18.93 -6.79 17.21
N ASN A 10 -18.96 -8.00 17.76
CA ASN A 10 -18.51 -8.31 19.12
C ASN A 10 -19.16 -7.37 20.17
N ASN A 11 -20.40 -6.94 19.92
CA ASN A 11 -21.17 -6.02 20.74
C ASN A 11 -22.66 -6.38 20.69
N GLU A 12 -23.19 -6.93 21.77
CA GLU A 12 -24.57 -7.43 21.86
C GLU A 12 -25.62 -6.32 21.73
N LYS A 13 -25.34 -5.12 22.26
CA LYS A 13 -26.26 -3.97 22.21
C LYS A 13 -26.41 -3.47 20.77
N CYS A 14 -25.31 -3.31 20.06
CA CYS A 14 -25.38 -2.91 18.66
C CYS A 14 -25.95 -4.01 17.76
N ALA A 15 -25.67 -5.29 18.05
CA ALA A 15 -26.23 -6.39 17.27
C ALA A 15 -27.75 -6.50 17.41
N SER A 16 -28.29 -6.32 18.63
CA SER A 16 -29.74 -6.33 18.88
C SER A 16 -30.42 -5.08 18.31
N SER A 17 -29.83 -3.89 18.46
CA SER A 17 -30.35 -2.64 17.88
C SER A 17 -30.45 -2.72 16.35
N LEU A 18 -29.39 -3.18 15.67
CA LEU A 18 -29.40 -3.38 14.21
C LEU A 18 -30.37 -4.48 13.76
N SER A 19 -30.48 -5.57 14.52
CA SER A 19 -31.43 -6.66 14.20
C SER A 19 -32.88 -6.21 14.28
N ASN A 20 -33.17 -5.22 15.11
CA ASN A 20 -34.49 -4.60 15.26
C ASN A 20 -34.70 -3.39 14.32
N PHE A 21 -33.85 -3.21 13.30
CA PHE A 21 -33.87 -2.08 12.36
C PHE A 21 -33.76 -0.70 13.03
N ASN A 22 -33.18 -0.62 14.23
CA ASN A 22 -32.91 0.62 14.92
C ASN A 22 -31.49 1.10 14.58
N PHE A 23 -31.38 2.06 13.67
CA PHE A 23 -30.10 2.55 13.14
C PHE A 23 -29.52 3.68 13.99
N GLU A 24 -29.04 3.32 15.18
CA GLU A 24 -28.28 4.24 16.01
C GLU A 24 -26.92 4.57 15.38
N ALA A 25 -26.55 5.85 15.38
CA ALA A 25 -25.41 6.36 14.62
C ALA A 25 -24.08 5.66 14.99
N ASP A 26 -23.85 5.38 16.26
CA ASP A 26 -22.60 4.78 16.73
C ASP A 26 -22.52 3.28 16.40
N CYS A 27 -23.64 2.57 16.45
CA CYS A 27 -23.71 1.18 16.01
C CYS A 27 -23.55 1.05 14.49
N LEU A 28 -24.03 2.03 13.71
CA LEU A 28 -23.81 2.07 12.27
C LEU A 28 -22.33 2.32 11.92
N LYS A 29 -21.66 3.25 12.63
CA LYS A 29 -20.21 3.48 12.46
C LYS A 29 -19.40 2.24 12.80
N LEU A 30 -19.75 1.54 13.89
CA LEU A 30 -19.10 0.29 14.28
C LEU A 30 -19.29 -0.80 13.22
N LEU A 31 -20.52 -0.97 12.70
CA LEU A 31 -20.78 -1.92 11.61
C LEU A 31 -19.93 -1.58 10.38
N LEU A 32 -19.95 -0.31 9.95
CA LEU A 32 -19.15 0.14 8.81
C LEU A 32 -17.66 -0.13 9.04
N SER A 33 -17.17 0.09 10.26
CA SER A 33 -15.78 -0.16 10.63
C SER A 33 -15.41 -1.64 10.45
N LYS A 34 -16.24 -2.54 11.00
CA LYS A 34 -16.04 -3.99 10.87
C LYS A 34 -16.11 -4.46 9.42
N LEU A 35 -17.08 -3.98 8.65
CA LEU A 35 -17.20 -4.32 7.23
C LEU A 35 -16.01 -3.84 6.42
N LEU A 36 -15.56 -2.60 6.67
CA LEU A 36 -14.44 -2.00 5.96
C LEU A 36 -13.11 -2.67 6.33
N GLY A 37 -12.90 -2.97 7.62
CA GLY A 37 -11.75 -3.76 8.09
C GLY A 37 -11.73 -5.15 7.45
N THR A 38 -12.89 -5.82 7.40
CA THR A 38 -13.02 -7.14 6.73
C THR A 38 -12.72 -7.04 5.23
N LEU A 39 -13.19 -6.00 4.55
CA LEU A 39 -12.89 -5.77 3.13
C LEU A 39 -11.40 -5.56 2.88
N VAL A 40 -10.73 -4.78 3.74
CA VAL A 40 -9.28 -4.56 3.68
C VAL A 40 -8.52 -5.87 3.90
N ILE A 41 -8.94 -6.68 4.88
CA ILE A 41 -8.38 -8.02 5.12
C ILE A 41 -8.55 -8.90 3.88
N LEU A 42 -9.75 -8.98 3.31
CA LEU A 42 -10.01 -9.77 2.10
C LEU A 42 -9.15 -9.30 0.92
N GLY A 43 -9.02 -8.00 0.71
CA GLY A 43 -8.16 -7.43 -0.33
C GLY A 43 -6.69 -7.79 -0.13
N SER A 44 -6.24 -7.85 1.13
CA SER A 44 -4.85 -8.19 1.45
C SER A 44 -4.45 -9.61 1.07
N VAL A 45 -5.40 -10.56 1.07
CA VAL A 45 -5.17 -11.96 0.66
C VAL A 45 -4.70 -12.06 -0.79
N LEU A 46 -5.13 -11.12 -1.64
CA LEU A 46 -4.80 -11.10 -3.07
C LEU A 46 -3.66 -10.13 -3.41
N TYR A 47 -3.11 -9.42 -2.42
CA TYR A 47 -2.20 -8.30 -2.63
C TYR A 47 -0.93 -8.68 -3.41
N LYS A 48 -0.27 -9.79 -3.04
CA LYS A 48 0.96 -10.26 -3.70
C LYS A 48 0.74 -11.44 -4.64
N VAL A 49 -0.49 -11.94 -4.76
CA VAL A 49 -0.82 -13.10 -5.61
C VAL A 49 -0.40 -12.91 -7.08
N PRO A 50 -0.63 -11.76 -7.75
CA PRO A 50 -0.17 -11.54 -9.11
C PRO A 50 1.36 -11.64 -9.25
N GLN A 51 2.09 -11.18 -8.24
CA GLN A 51 3.55 -11.24 -8.20
C GLN A 51 4.05 -12.68 -8.03
N ILE A 52 3.44 -13.44 -7.11
CA ILE A 52 3.71 -14.89 -6.92
C ILE A 52 3.50 -15.65 -8.23
N ILE A 53 2.37 -15.45 -8.90
CA ILE A 53 2.06 -16.10 -10.17
C ILE A 53 3.12 -15.76 -11.23
N THR A 54 3.56 -14.49 -11.28
CA THR A 54 4.57 -14.04 -12.25
C THR A 54 5.92 -14.72 -12.01
N ILE A 55 6.36 -14.84 -10.75
CA ILE A 55 7.61 -15.52 -10.39
C ILE A 55 7.54 -17.00 -10.78
N CYS A 56 6.45 -17.70 -10.43
CA CYS A 56 6.28 -19.11 -10.78
C CYS A 56 6.27 -19.34 -12.29
N LYS A 57 5.55 -18.50 -13.05
CA LYS A 57 5.48 -18.59 -14.52
C LYS A 57 6.84 -18.36 -15.18
N LYS A 58 7.64 -17.42 -14.68
CA LYS A 58 8.97 -17.13 -15.21
C LYS A 58 10.06 -18.06 -14.65
N SER A 59 9.77 -18.78 -13.55
CA SER A 59 10.75 -19.58 -12.80
C SER A 59 12.04 -18.81 -12.51
N SER A 60 11.92 -17.50 -12.26
CA SER A 60 13.02 -16.58 -12.06
C SER A 60 12.58 -15.40 -11.19
N VAL A 61 13.49 -14.95 -10.33
CA VAL A 61 13.35 -13.76 -9.48
C VAL A 61 14.24 -12.60 -9.95
N GLU A 62 14.78 -12.70 -11.16
CA GLU A 62 15.65 -11.67 -11.75
C GLU A 62 14.90 -10.33 -11.91
N GLY A 63 15.55 -9.25 -11.50
CA GLY A 63 14.98 -7.90 -11.49
C GLY A 63 14.17 -7.57 -10.22
N LEU A 64 14.01 -8.50 -9.29
CA LEU A 64 13.40 -8.26 -7.97
C LEU A 64 14.47 -8.24 -6.88
N SER A 65 14.27 -7.42 -5.85
CA SER A 65 15.16 -7.32 -4.69
C SER A 65 14.62 -8.12 -3.50
N ALA A 66 15.35 -9.14 -3.05
CA ALA A 66 15.00 -9.90 -1.85
C ALA A 66 14.93 -9.00 -0.60
N LEU A 67 15.83 -8.01 -0.51
CA LEU A 67 15.89 -7.06 0.60
C LEU A 67 14.58 -6.27 0.76
N MET A 68 13.91 -5.94 -0.35
CA MET A 68 12.61 -5.25 -0.29
C MET A 68 11.57 -6.08 0.47
N PHE A 69 11.43 -7.37 0.13
CA PHE A 69 10.46 -8.25 0.80
C PHE A 69 10.84 -8.55 2.24
N ILE A 70 12.14 -8.68 2.53
CA ILE A 70 12.64 -8.80 3.90
C ILE A 70 12.18 -7.58 4.71
N LEU A 71 12.50 -6.36 4.26
CA LEU A 71 12.12 -5.14 4.98
C LEU A 71 10.60 -5.00 5.13
N GLU A 72 9.81 -5.39 4.12
CA GLU A 72 8.35 -5.43 4.24
C GLU A 72 7.89 -6.35 5.37
N ILE A 73 8.44 -7.57 5.46
CA ILE A 73 8.08 -8.53 6.51
C ILE A 73 8.38 -7.97 7.90
N TYR A 74 9.59 -7.45 8.12
CA TYR A 74 9.96 -6.93 9.44
C TYR A 74 9.08 -5.74 9.85
N GLY A 75 8.78 -4.82 8.93
CA GLY A 75 7.87 -3.70 9.19
C GLY A 75 6.43 -4.16 9.50
N GLN A 76 5.94 -5.18 8.79
CA GLN A 76 4.62 -5.76 9.04
C GLN A 76 4.57 -6.49 10.39
N VAL A 77 5.64 -7.21 10.78
CA VAL A 77 5.74 -7.87 12.10
C VAL A 77 5.75 -6.85 13.24
N ILE A 78 6.48 -5.74 13.10
CA ILE A 78 6.45 -4.64 14.08
C ILE A 78 5.02 -4.12 14.27
N THR A 79 4.32 -3.86 13.16
CA THR A 79 2.95 -3.34 13.21
C THR A 79 1.98 -4.37 13.80
N LEU A 80 2.13 -5.63 13.43
CA LEU A 80 1.33 -6.74 13.97
C LEU A 80 1.54 -6.89 15.48
N GLY A 81 2.79 -6.96 15.94
CA GLY A 81 3.13 -7.08 17.36
C GLY A 81 2.64 -5.89 18.18
N TYR A 82 2.80 -4.66 17.66
CA TYR A 82 2.29 -3.46 18.31
C TYR A 82 0.77 -3.51 18.54
N ASN A 83 0.01 -3.93 17.52
CA ASN A 83 -1.45 -4.02 17.60
C ASN A 83 -1.94 -5.19 18.47
N ILE A 84 -1.31 -6.36 18.37
CA ILE A 84 -1.65 -7.53 19.22
C ILE A 84 -1.43 -7.19 20.69
N ARG A 85 -0.27 -6.60 21.01
CA ARG A 85 0.08 -6.25 22.39
C ARG A 85 -0.75 -5.10 22.94
N GLY A 86 -1.21 -4.19 22.07
CA GLY A 86 -2.17 -3.15 22.42
C GLY A 86 -3.59 -3.65 22.65
N GLY A 87 -3.88 -4.94 22.39
CA GLY A 87 -5.23 -5.50 22.53
C GLY A 87 -6.22 -4.96 21.50
N ASN A 88 -5.74 -4.43 20.37
CA ASN A 88 -6.61 -3.86 19.35
C ASN A 88 -7.47 -4.96 18.68
N PRO A 89 -8.64 -4.61 18.12
CA PRO A 89 -9.46 -5.59 17.41
C PRO A 89 -8.80 -6.09 16.12
N PHE A 90 -8.92 -7.38 15.82
CA PHE A 90 -8.32 -7.98 14.62
C PHE A 90 -8.72 -7.29 13.30
N SER A 91 -9.91 -6.68 13.24
CA SER A 91 -10.39 -5.90 12.07
C SER A 91 -9.49 -4.71 11.69
N THR A 92 -8.62 -4.24 12.60
CA THR A 92 -7.80 -3.03 12.39
C THR A 92 -6.38 -3.31 11.92
N TYR A 93 -5.91 -4.56 12.04
CA TYR A 93 -4.54 -4.96 11.70
C TYR A 93 -4.43 -6.35 11.05
N GLY A 94 -5.54 -7.09 10.94
CA GLY A 94 -5.53 -8.49 10.51
C GLY A 94 -4.95 -8.71 9.12
N GLU A 95 -4.97 -7.70 8.26
CA GLU A 95 -4.37 -7.77 6.93
C GLU A 95 -2.85 -7.99 6.96
N TYR A 96 -2.16 -7.53 8.01
CA TYR A 96 -0.72 -7.72 8.13
C TYR A 96 -0.36 -9.20 8.26
N VAL A 97 -1.22 -10.03 8.86
CA VAL A 97 -1.02 -11.49 8.94
C VAL A 97 -0.96 -12.09 7.53
N PHE A 98 -1.93 -11.77 6.68
CA PHE A 98 -1.99 -12.29 5.31
C PHE A 98 -0.87 -11.75 4.43
N MET A 99 -0.47 -10.49 4.63
CA MET A 99 0.66 -9.90 3.91
C MET A 99 1.99 -10.56 4.30
N ILE A 100 2.22 -10.82 5.59
CA ILE A 100 3.43 -11.53 6.07
C ILE A 100 3.50 -12.91 5.44
N VAL A 101 2.41 -13.69 5.45
CA VAL A 101 2.37 -15.03 4.86
C VAL A 101 2.74 -15.00 3.37
N GLN A 102 2.16 -14.08 2.61
CA GLN A 102 2.47 -13.97 1.18
C GLN A 102 3.90 -13.51 0.91
N ASN A 103 4.44 -12.60 1.72
CA ASN A 103 5.83 -12.17 1.60
C ASN A 103 6.82 -13.28 1.97
N VAL A 104 6.50 -14.12 2.97
CA VAL A 104 7.27 -15.33 3.27
C VAL A 104 7.24 -16.31 2.09
N ILE A 105 6.08 -16.52 1.46
CA ILE A 105 5.99 -17.34 0.23
C ILE A 105 6.91 -16.79 -0.87
N ILE A 106 6.91 -15.47 -1.10
CA ILE A 106 7.82 -14.86 -2.07
C ILE A 106 9.28 -15.10 -1.70
N LEU A 107 9.65 -14.96 -0.43
CA LEU A 107 11.02 -15.27 0.02
C LEU A 107 11.40 -16.74 -0.20
N LEU A 108 10.47 -17.68 0.01
CA LEU A 108 10.72 -19.09 -0.32
C LEU A 108 10.93 -19.30 -1.83
N LEU A 109 10.18 -18.61 -2.69
CA LEU A 109 10.40 -18.64 -4.14
C LEU A 109 11.76 -18.03 -4.53
N PHE A 110 12.22 -17.00 -3.81
CA PHE A 110 13.58 -16.48 -3.95
C PHE A 110 14.63 -17.53 -3.63
N PHE A 111 14.44 -18.32 -2.57
CA PHE A 111 15.36 -19.42 -2.25
C PHE A 111 15.42 -20.47 -3.37
N ILE A 112 14.28 -20.79 -3.98
CA ILE A 112 14.18 -21.83 -5.01
C ILE A 112 14.77 -21.37 -6.35
N TYR A 113 14.49 -20.14 -6.77
CA TYR A 113 14.83 -19.64 -8.11
C TYR A 113 16.06 -18.73 -8.16
N SER A 114 16.61 -18.29 -7.02
CA SER A 114 17.84 -17.51 -7.01
C SER A 114 19.04 -18.42 -7.29
N LYS A 115 19.88 -18.02 -8.25
CA LYS A 115 21.14 -18.73 -8.56
C LYS A 115 22.26 -18.39 -7.57
N ASN A 116 22.14 -17.28 -6.85
CA ASN A 116 23.07 -16.86 -5.81
C ASN A 116 22.34 -16.81 -4.47
N ASN A 117 22.83 -17.56 -3.49
CA ASN A 117 22.37 -17.45 -2.12
C ASN A 117 22.98 -16.18 -1.51
N ASP A 118 22.26 -15.08 -1.59
CA ASP A 118 22.67 -13.84 -0.95
C ASP A 118 22.78 -14.05 0.56
N PHE A 119 23.93 -13.66 1.13
CA PHE A 119 24.19 -13.74 2.57
C PHE A 119 23.06 -13.13 3.42
N VAL A 120 22.50 -12.01 2.95
CA VAL A 120 21.38 -11.30 3.58
C VAL A 120 20.13 -12.18 3.68
N PHE A 121 19.84 -12.97 2.64
CA PHE A 121 18.70 -13.87 2.61
C PHE A 121 18.86 -15.03 3.61
N SER A 122 20.04 -15.65 3.63
CA SER A 122 20.34 -16.73 4.56
C SER A 122 20.29 -16.26 6.01
N LEU A 123 20.86 -15.09 6.30
CA LEU A 123 20.81 -14.50 7.64
C LEU A 123 19.37 -14.17 8.06
N SER A 124 18.60 -13.54 7.16
CA SER A 124 17.20 -13.19 7.44
C SER A 124 16.34 -14.40 7.77
N SER A 125 16.57 -15.55 7.14
CA SER A 125 15.79 -16.78 7.39
C SER A 125 15.99 -17.32 8.82
N ILE A 126 17.16 -17.09 9.41
CA ILE A 126 17.48 -17.48 10.79
C ILE A 126 17.00 -16.43 11.79
N VAL A 127 17.17 -15.14 11.47
CA VAL A 127 16.81 -14.02 12.35
C VAL A 127 15.29 -13.84 12.45
N PHE A 128 14.55 -14.13 11.38
CA PHE A 128 13.11 -13.84 11.31
C PHE A 128 12.27 -14.53 12.41
N PRO A 129 12.39 -15.86 12.67
CA PRO A 129 11.59 -16.51 13.72
C PRO A 129 11.87 -15.93 15.12
N VAL A 130 13.14 -15.61 15.40
CA VAL A 130 13.56 -15.00 16.66
C VAL A 130 12.93 -13.60 16.78
N PHE A 131 13.10 -12.77 15.75
CA PHE A 131 12.51 -11.43 15.71
C PHE A 131 10.99 -11.45 15.86
N PHE A 132 10.31 -12.38 15.18
CA PHE A 132 8.86 -12.56 15.29
C PHE A 132 8.44 -12.89 16.72
N TYR A 133 9.12 -13.86 17.35
CA TYR A 133 8.82 -14.26 18.72
C TYR A 133 8.96 -13.07 19.69
N PHE A 134 10.10 -12.37 19.64
CA PHE A 134 10.37 -11.24 20.54
C PHE A 134 9.41 -10.07 20.32
N THR A 135 9.03 -9.80 19.07
CA THR A 135 8.13 -8.67 18.77
C THR A 135 6.69 -8.94 19.19
N VAL A 136 6.21 -10.18 19.01
CA VAL A 136 4.79 -10.53 19.21
C VAL A 136 4.50 -11.04 20.61
N PHE A 137 5.36 -11.90 21.17
CA PHE A 137 5.06 -12.63 22.41
C PHE A 137 5.86 -12.17 23.63
N ASP A 138 7.08 -11.67 23.42
CA ASP A 138 7.93 -11.27 24.53
C ASP A 138 7.58 -9.86 25.04
N THR A 139 7.25 -9.77 26.32
CA THR A 139 6.99 -8.50 27.03
C THR A 139 8.10 -8.13 28.00
N ILE A 140 9.06 -9.03 28.23
CA ILE A 140 10.15 -8.86 29.20
C ILE A 140 11.31 -8.09 28.59
N TYR A 141 11.85 -8.57 27.46
CA TYR A 141 12.97 -7.93 26.76
C TYR A 141 12.47 -6.83 25.83
N VAL A 142 11.41 -7.09 25.06
CA VAL A 142 10.76 -6.08 24.24
C VAL A 142 9.67 -5.42 25.09
N THR A 143 10.05 -4.43 25.89
CA THR A 143 9.10 -3.67 26.71
C THR A 143 8.13 -2.84 25.86
N GLU A 144 7.04 -2.36 26.44
CA GLU A 144 6.10 -1.47 25.72
C GLU A 144 6.78 -0.24 25.12
N GLN A 145 7.77 0.32 25.82
CA GLN A 145 8.51 1.48 25.34
C GLN A 145 9.33 1.14 24.10
N VAL A 146 10.04 0.01 24.11
CA VAL A 146 10.79 -0.48 22.95
C VAL A 146 9.83 -0.71 21.78
N MET A 147 8.67 -1.30 22.04
CA MET A 147 7.68 -1.61 21.02
C MET A 147 7.04 -0.35 20.40
N LYS A 148 6.74 0.67 21.23
CA LYS A 148 6.34 2.01 20.78
C LYS A 148 7.40 2.66 19.92
N THR A 149 8.67 2.58 20.31
CA THR A 149 9.79 3.11 19.53
C THR A 149 9.92 2.39 18.18
N LEU A 150 9.88 1.05 18.17
CA LEU A 150 9.92 0.26 16.93
C LEU A 150 8.78 0.65 15.98
N PHE A 151 7.56 0.76 16.50
CA PHE A 151 6.42 1.19 15.71
C PHE A 151 6.57 2.64 15.23
N ALA A 152 7.03 3.56 16.08
CA ALA A 152 7.29 4.95 15.70
C ALA A 152 8.34 5.08 14.61
N LEU A 153 9.34 4.18 14.54
CA LEU A 153 10.35 4.14 13.48
C LEU A 153 9.77 3.75 12.12
N THR A 154 8.58 3.14 12.06
CA THR A 154 7.90 2.90 10.77
C THR A 154 7.42 4.19 10.12
N VAL A 155 7.17 5.24 10.91
CA VAL A 155 6.71 6.56 10.44
C VAL A 155 7.73 7.26 9.54
N PRO A 156 9.00 7.50 9.96
CA PRO A 156 9.97 8.14 9.09
C PRO A 156 10.20 7.32 7.83
N ILE A 157 10.22 5.98 7.90
CA ILE A 157 10.34 5.12 6.72
C ILE A 157 9.20 5.41 5.73
N PHE A 158 7.97 5.48 6.22
CA PHE A 158 6.82 5.80 5.39
C PHE A 158 6.92 7.20 4.76
N ILE A 159 7.34 8.21 5.54
CA ILE A 159 7.57 9.59 5.05
C ILE A 159 8.63 9.59 3.93
N PHE A 160 9.79 8.96 4.14
CA PHE A 160 10.86 8.88 3.15
C PHE A 160 10.46 8.13 1.88
N SER A 161 9.46 7.25 1.95
CA SER A 161 8.92 6.56 0.78
C SER A 161 7.95 7.39 -0.09
N ARG A 162 7.53 8.57 0.38
CA ARG A 162 6.50 9.40 -0.29
C ARG A 162 6.97 10.83 -0.53
N VAL A 163 7.59 11.48 0.45
CA VAL A 163 7.99 12.90 0.37
C VAL A 163 8.94 13.18 -0.79
N PRO A 164 10.01 12.38 -1.03
CA PRO A 164 10.87 12.62 -2.19
C PRO A 164 10.12 12.54 -3.52
N GLN A 165 9.16 11.61 -3.64
CA GLN A 165 8.32 11.50 -4.83
C GLN A 165 7.39 12.71 -4.99
N ILE A 166 6.79 13.19 -3.89
CA ILE A 166 5.94 14.40 -3.89
C ILE A 166 6.74 15.62 -4.37
N ILE A 167 7.94 15.83 -3.83
CA ILE A 167 8.82 16.94 -4.21
C ILE A 167 9.21 16.82 -5.69
N LYS A 168 9.62 15.62 -6.12
CA LYS A 168 10.00 15.37 -7.52
C LYS A 168 8.85 15.67 -8.48
N ASN A 169 7.64 15.19 -8.19
CA ASN A 169 6.47 15.44 -9.02
C ASN A 169 6.19 16.95 -9.18
N PHE A 170 6.33 17.69 -8.08
CA PHE A 170 6.14 19.14 -8.09
C PHE A 170 7.21 19.85 -8.91
N SER A 171 8.50 19.54 -8.69
CA SER A 171 9.62 20.13 -9.42
C SER A 171 9.59 19.80 -10.92
N GLN A 172 9.10 18.63 -11.30
CA GLN A 172 9.01 18.21 -12.70
C GLN A 172 7.73 18.68 -13.40
N GLY A 173 6.75 19.21 -12.66
CA GLY A 173 5.45 19.59 -13.22
C GLY A 173 4.67 18.41 -13.83
N GLY A 174 4.89 17.20 -13.31
CA GLY A 174 4.36 15.95 -13.86
C GLY A 174 4.55 14.78 -12.91
N VAL A 175 3.71 13.75 -13.03
CA VAL A 175 3.73 12.57 -12.14
C VAL A 175 4.47 11.36 -12.72
N GLY A 176 4.97 11.45 -13.95
CA GLY A 176 5.75 10.39 -14.60
C GLY A 176 4.97 9.08 -14.72
N ALA A 177 5.55 7.97 -14.27
CA ALA A 177 4.94 6.63 -14.33
C ALA A 177 4.01 6.31 -13.15
N LEU A 178 3.60 7.31 -12.36
CA LEU A 178 2.72 7.09 -11.22
C LEU A 178 1.30 6.74 -11.71
N SER A 179 0.78 5.59 -11.28
CA SER A 179 -0.53 5.10 -11.70
C SER A 179 -1.67 5.65 -10.85
N PHE A 180 -2.67 6.25 -11.51
CA PHE A 180 -3.91 6.70 -10.86
C PHE A 180 -4.58 5.59 -10.05
N THR A 181 -4.74 4.41 -10.63
CA THR A 181 -5.44 3.28 -9.99
C THR A 181 -4.72 2.84 -8.73
N THR A 182 -3.40 2.70 -8.77
CA THR A 182 -2.60 2.31 -7.61
C THR A 182 -2.66 3.36 -6.51
N THR A 183 -2.51 4.64 -6.85
CA THR A 183 -2.55 5.73 -5.86
C THR A 183 -3.94 5.90 -5.27
N PHE A 184 -5.01 5.74 -6.06
CA PHE A 184 -6.39 5.73 -5.57
C PHE A 184 -6.61 4.60 -4.55
N MET A 185 -6.17 3.38 -4.86
CA MET A 185 -6.28 2.24 -3.93
C MET A 185 -5.49 2.49 -2.64
N GLN A 186 -4.32 3.14 -2.72
CA GLN A 186 -3.54 3.51 -1.53
C GLN A 186 -4.27 4.55 -0.66
N VAL A 187 -4.93 5.54 -1.27
CA VAL A 187 -5.76 6.52 -0.53
C VAL A 187 -6.99 5.85 0.06
N ALA A 188 -7.70 5.02 -0.70
CA ALA A 188 -8.89 4.31 -0.23
C ALA A 188 -8.55 3.38 0.94
N GLY A 189 -7.45 2.62 0.83
CA GLY A 189 -6.98 1.74 1.91
C GLY A 189 -6.54 2.48 3.16
N SER A 190 -5.79 3.60 3.03
CA SER A 190 -5.39 4.38 4.20
C SER A 190 -6.57 5.14 4.82
N ALA A 191 -7.54 5.60 4.03
CA ALA A 191 -8.76 6.24 4.54
C ALA A 191 -9.65 5.22 5.27
N ALA A 192 -9.76 4.01 4.73
CA ALA A 192 -10.40 2.89 5.40
C ALA A 192 -9.75 2.61 6.75
N ARG A 193 -8.41 2.58 6.80
CA ARG A 193 -7.68 2.42 8.07
C ARG A 193 -7.94 3.57 9.03
N LEU A 194 -7.98 4.82 8.55
CA LEU A 194 -8.22 5.98 9.41
C LEU A 194 -9.58 5.87 10.08
N PHE A 195 -10.59 5.51 9.31
CA PHE A 195 -11.93 5.29 9.82
C PHE A 195 -11.95 4.16 10.85
N THR A 196 -11.37 3.00 10.55
CA THR A 196 -11.36 1.88 11.52
C THR A 196 -10.60 2.21 12.79
N THR A 197 -9.47 2.92 12.69
CA THR A 197 -8.68 3.34 13.86
C THR A 197 -9.47 4.33 14.72
N LEU A 198 -10.15 5.31 14.11
CA LEU A 198 -10.98 6.27 14.86
C LEU A 198 -12.17 5.62 15.59
N GLN A 199 -12.68 4.50 15.08
CA GLN A 199 -13.83 3.81 15.70
C GLN A 199 -13.40 2.74 16.71
N GLU A 200 -12.26 2.07 16.49
CA GLU A 200 -11.93 0.83 17.19
C GLU A 200 -10.61 0.88 17.98
N VAL A 201 -9.80 1.93 17.86
CA VAL A 201 -8.45 1.98 18.42
C VAL A 201 -8.22 3.28 19.20
N ASP A 202 -8.01 3.16 20.51
CA ASP A 202 -7.65 4.29 21.39
C ASP A 202 -6.12 4.42 21.53
N ASP A 203 -5.43 4.58 20.40
CA ASP A 203 -3.98 4.78 20.34
C ASP A 203 -3.64 5.97 19.44
N LYS A 204 -3.10 7.04 20.06
CA LYS A 204 -2.74 8.29 19.39
C LYS A 204 -1.62 8.11 18.37
N LEU A 205 -0.69 7.18 18.59
CA LEU A 205 0.40 6.90 17.68
C LEU A 205 -0.13 6.21 16.41
N ILE A 206 -0.99 5.19 16.55
CA ILE A 206 -1.65 4.53 15.40
C ILE A 206 -2.54 5.52 14.64
N LEU A 207 -3.27 6.37 15.36
CA LEU A 207 -4.07 7.41 14.74
C LEU A 207 -3.19 8.38 13.92
N PHE A 208 -2.10 8.87 14.51
CA PHE A 208 -1.17 9.76 13.84
C PHE A 208 -0.55 9.12 12.58
N THR A 209 -0.08 7.88 12.66
CA THR A 209 0.51 7.19 11.51
C THR A 209 -0.51 7.05 10.37
N THR A 210 -1.76 6.80 10.70
CA THR A 210 -2.83 6.61 9.72
C THR A 210 -3.27 7.94 9.08
N ILE A 211 -3.37 9.02 9.86
CA ILE A 211 -3.62 10.37 9.33
C ILE A 211 -2.51 10.75 8.35
N LEU A 212 -1.26 10.50 8.73
CA LEU A 212 -0.11 10.76 7.87
C LEU A 212 -0.16 9.93 6.58
N ALA A 213 -0.59 8.67 6.65
CA ALA A 213 -0.77 7.82 5.48
C ALA A 213 -1.84 8.34 4.52
N VAL A 214 -2.99 8.80 5.04
CA VAL A 214 -4.03 9.46 4.24
C VAL A 214 -3.51 10.74 3.61
N GLY A 215 -2.84 11.59 4.38
CA GLY A 215 -2.30 12.86 3.92
C GLY A 215 -1.30 12.70 2.78
N LEU A 216 -0.27 11.88 2.95
CA LEU A 216 0.79 11.72 1.94
C LEU A 216 0.29 11.02 0.67
N ASN A 217 -0.51 9.96 0.80
CA ASN A 217 -1.11 9.31 -0.37
C ASN A 217 -2.10 10.25 -1.07
N GLY A 218 -2.84 11.07 -0.31
CA GLY A 218 -3.75 12.09 -0.82
C GLY A 218 -3.04 13.16 -1.64
N ILE A 219 -1.89 13.66 -1.17
CA ILE A 219 -1.08 14.63 -1.92
C ILE A 219 -0.63 14.04 -3.26
N LEU A 220 -0.13 12.80 -3.27
CA LEU A 220 0.25 12.12 -4.52
C LEU A 220 -0.95 11.99 -5.47
N MET A 221 -2.12 11.64 -4.95
CA MET A 221 -3.35 11.55 -5.73
C MET A 221 -3.74 12.89 -6.36
N LEU A 222 -3.67 13.98 -5.57
CA LEU A 222 -3.94 15.33 -6.05
C LEU A 222 -2.95 15.75 -7.14
N GLN A 223 -1.67 15.37 -7.02
CA GLN A 223 -0.68 15.61 -8.07
C GLN A 223 -1.02 14.88 -9.37
N ILE A 224 -1.52 13.64 -9.32
CA ILE A 224 -1.96 12.90 -10.52
C ILE A 224 -3.14 13.63 -11.16
N ILE A 225 -4.18 13.95 -10.38
CA ILE A 225 -5.36 14.65 -10.89
C ILE A 225 -4.96 15.98 -11.53
N TYR A 226 -4.09 16.75 -10.88
CA TYR A 226 -3.68 18.06 -11.38
C TYR A 226 -2.81 17.97 -12.64
N TYR A 227 -1.68 17.26 -12.58
CA TYR A 227 -0.71 17.28 -13.67
C TYR A 227 -1.12 16.41 -14.86
N ASP A 228 -1.73 15.25 -14.62
CA ASP A 228 -2.07 14.31 -15.70
C ASP A 228 -3.47 14.61 -16.26
N MET A 229 -4.47 14.70 -15.39
CA MET A 229 -5.86 14.81 -15.85
C MET A 229 -6.26 16.24 -16.23
N ILE A 230 -5.84 17.26 -15.47
CA ILE A 230 -6.23 18.66 -15.77
C ILE A 230 -5.26 19.28 -16.78
N VAL A 231 -3.96 19.26 -16.49
CA VAL A 231 -2.95 19.89 -17.37
C VAL A 231 -2.74 19.07 -18.65
N GLY A 232 -2.70 17.73 -18.57
CA GLY A 232 -2.60 16.86 -19.74
C GLY A 232 -3.78 17.02 -20.69
N LYS A 233 -5.02 17.10 -20.17
CA LYS A 233 -6.21 17.33 -20.98
C LYS A 233 -6.22 18.70 -21.66
N LYS A 234 -5.84 19.78 -20.96
CA LYS A 234 -5.71 21.12 -21.57
C LYS A 234 -4.72 21.14 -22.74
N LYS A 235 -3.59 20.44 -22.62
CA LYS A 235 -2.61 20.31 -23.72
C LYS A 235 -3.20 19.55 -24.91
N SER A 236 -3.91 18.44 -24.67
CA SER A 236 -4.59 17.67 -25.72
C SER A 236 -5.67 18.47 -26.45
N ASP A 237 -6.48 19.22 -25.70
CA ASP A 237 -7.56 20.04 -26.26
C ASP A 237 -7.01 21.21 -27.09
N THR A 238 -5.89 21.81 -26.67
CA THR A 238 -5.22 22.89 -27.41
C THR A 238 -4.57 22.39 -28.71
N VAL A 239 -4.00 21.18 -28.70
CA VAL A 239 -3.43 20.56 -29.92
C VAL A 239 -4.53 20.18 -30.91
N THR A 240 -5.71 19.78 -30.43
CA THR A 240 -6.85 19.38 -31.29
C THR A 240 -7.60 20.59 -31.86
N THR A 241 -7.52 21.75 -31.22
CA THR A 241 -8.23 22.99 -31.64
C THR A 241 -7.35 23.98 -32.39
N ALA A 242 -6.05 23.71 -32.57
CA ALA A 242 -5.19 24.51 -33.44
C ALA A 242 -5.61 24.32 -34.91
N PRO A 243 -5.99 25.39 -35.64
CA PRO A 243 -6.27 25.30 -37.07
C PRO A 243 -5.02 24.81 -37.78
N SER A 244 -5.17 23.86 -38.71
CA SER A 244 -4.13 23.50 -39.67
C SER A 244 -3.77 24.74 -40.49
N ALA A 245 -2.75 25.48 -40.05
CA ALA A 245 -2.10 26.47 -40.89
C ALA A 245 -1.43 25.70 -42.04
N SER A 246 -2.04 25.82 -43.21
CA SER A 246 -1.57 25.39 -44.52
C SER A 246 -0.06 25.59 -44.68
N SER A 247 0.68 24.47 -44.76
CA SER A 247 2.00 24.46 -45.38
C SER A 247 1.78 24.34 -46.90
N GLU A 248 1.70 25.50 -47.58
CA GLU A 248 1.87 25.56 -49.03
C GLU A 248 3.36 25.68 -49.37
N ALA A 249 3.86 24.56 -49.92
CA ALA A 249 4.81 24.45 -51.02
C ALA A 249 6.06 25.36 -51.11
N SER A 250 7.24 24.75 -50.99
CA SER A 250 8.27 24.90 -52.04
C SER A 250 9.11 23.62 -52.18
N THR A 251 8.92 22.93 -53.30
CA THR A 251 9.68 21.76 -53.78
C THR A 251 11.11 22.11 -54.21
N PRO A 252 12.10 21.20 -54.02
CA PRO A 252 13.24 21.09 -54.91
C PRO A 252 13.10 19.88 -55.86
N LYS A 253 13.18 20.16 -57.16
CA LYS A 253 13.25 19.20 -58.28
C LYS A 253 14.41 18.20 -58.13
N LYS A 254 14.11 16.91 -58.28
CA LYS A 254 15.09 15.87 -58.67
C LYS A 254 15.70 16.22 -60.03
N ARG A 255 17.04 16.21 -60.16
CA ARG A 255 17.73 16.05 -61.46
C ARG A 255 18.79 14.95 -61.36
N LYS A 256 18.80 14.15 -62.43
CA LYS A 256 19.39 12.83 -62.65
C LYS A 256 20.91 12.75 -62.42
N SER A 257 21.34 11.57 -62.00
CA SER A 257 22.67 11.01 -62.19
C SER A 257 23.03 10.88 -63.68
N VAL A 258 24.25 11.32 -64.04
CA VAL A 258 24.96 10.93 -65.26
C VAL A 258 26.41 10.64 -64.86
N LYS A 259 26.91 9.47 -65.31
CA LYS A 259 28.28 8.94 -65.21
C LYS A 259 29.25 9.65 -66.18
N THR A 260 30.52 9.24 -66.14
CA THR A 260 31.71 9.54 -66.99
C THR A 260 32.42 10.82 -66.59
N GLU A 261 33.72 10.84 -66.27
CA GLU A 261 34.87 10.03 -66.76
C GLU A 261 35.49 9.05 -65.75
#